data_AF-A0A8C9HNN1-F1
#
_entry.id   AF-A0A8C9HNN1-F1
#
_cell.length_a   1.000
_cell.length_b   1.000
_cell.length_c   1.000
_cell.angle_alpha   90.00
_cell.angle_beta   90.00
_cell.angle_gamma   90.00
#
_symmetry.space_group_name_H-M   'P 1'
#
loop_
_entity.id
_entity.type
_entity.pdbx_description
1 polymer ?
#
loop_
_entity_poly.entity_id
_entity_poly.type
_entity_poly.pdbx_seq_one_letter_code
_entity_poly.pdbx_strand_id
1 'polypeptide(L)'
;MKPVYWVEGTKERNPKQEYLSPRPQSQILIAQRAGRRGLSPAPPPSPPRLTTKRLVAAGTTPVYHGSGPGYTSKTLRGARKTTWRSMGAVSRPRARGAAEASLDYNAVHLGRPTPQDRPLMLGCELPVGTCPDMCPAAERAQRERERRLHRLEVVPGCRQDPPCADPQRAVKEYSRPAAGKPRPPPSQLRPPSVLLATVRYLAGEVAESAEAARAEVASFVADRLRAVRLDLALQGAGDAEAVVVLEAALATLLAVVARLGPDAARGPADLVLLQAQVQEGFGSLRRCYARDAGPHPRQPAFQGLFLLYNLGSVEALREVLQLPAALRTCPPLRKALAVDAAFREGNAARLFRLLQTLPYLASCAVQCHVGHARREALARLARAFSTPKGQTLPLGFMVNLLALDGLREARDLCQAHGLPLDGEERVVFLRGRYVEEGLPPAGLALSRATSVC
;
A
#
# COMPACT_ATOMS: atom_id res chain seq x y z
N MET A 1 -7.69 -26.91 49.82
CA MET A 1 -6.99 -28.08 50.41
C MET A 1 -6.15 -28.72 49.32
N LYS A 2 -4.82 -28.67 49.46
CA LYS A 2 -3.86 -29.50 48.70
C LYS A 2 -3.54 -30.78 49.53
N PRO A 3 -2.56 -31.62 49.16
CA PRO A 3 -2.69 -32.87 48.40
C PRO A 3 -2.27 -34.09 49.26
N VAL A 4 -2.33 -35.32 48.70
CA VAL A 4 -1.73 -36.51 49.31
C VAL A 4 -0.49 -36.92 48.52
N TYR A 5 0.61 -37.12 49.25
CA TYR A 5 1.93 -37.59 48.83
C TYR A 5 2.07 -39.12 49.00
N TRP A 6 3.12 -39.68 48.35
CA TRP A 6 4.05 -40.79 48.71
C TRP A 6 4.47 -41.46 47.37
N VAL A 7 5.69 -41.37 46.78
CA VAL A 7 7.12 -41.52 47.18
C VAL A 7 7.66 -42.96 47.02
N GLU A 8 8.67 -43.06 46.13
CA GLU A 8 9.83 -44.02 46.00
C GLU A 8 9.58 -45.54 45.98
N GLY A 9 10.32 -46.41 45.27
CA GLY A 9 11.55 -46.42 44.46
C GLY A 9 11.81 -47.91 44.11
N THR A 10 12.41 -48.35 43.02
CA THR A 10 13.87 -48.54 42.81
C THR A 10 14.08 -49.63 41.73
N LYS A 11 15.14 -49.48 40.90
CA LYS A 11 16.01 -50.53 40.26
C LYS A 11 15.33 -51.58 39.34
N GLU A 12 15.91 -52.13 38.27
CA GLU A 12 17.20 -52.07 37.57
C GLU A 12 17.02 -52.83 36.23
N ARG A 13 17.89 -52.51 35.25
CA ARG A 13 18.40 -53.38 34.15
C ARG A 13 17.47 -53.92 33.04
N ASN A 14 17.55 -53.21 31.90
CA ASN A 14 17.99 -53.67 30.56
C ASN A 14 17.88 -55.17 30.19
N PRO A 15 17.43 -55.45 28.95
CA PRO A 15 18.30 -56.20 28.05
C PRO A 15 18.47 -55.55 26.66
N LYS A 16 19.71 -55.68 26.17
CA LYS A 16 20.17 -55.58 24.78
C LYS A 16 19.26 -56.45 23.88
N GLN A 17 19.10 -56.23 22.56
CA GLN A 17 20.16 -56.40 21.57
C GLN A 17 19.59 -56.20 20.14
N GLU A 18 20.37 -55.52 19.27
CA GLU A 18 20.50 -55.72 17.80
C GLU A 18 19.29 -55.41 16.86
N TYR A 19 19.41 -54.94 15.61
CA TYR A 19 20.48 -54.82 14.61
C TYR A 19 20.04 -53.80 13.51
N LEU A 20 21.01 -53.25 12.76
CA LEU A 20 20.92 -52.69 11.38
C LEU A 20 20.64 -51.17 11.16
N SER A 21 21.76 -50.45 11.01
CA SER A 21 22.01 -49.29 10.12
C SER A 21 22.09 -49.77 8.64
N PRO A 22 22.06 -48.95 7.54
CA PRO A 22 22.57 -47.57 7.53
C PRO A 22 21.91 -46.48 6.65
N ARG A 23 22.19 -45.25 7.08
CA ARG A 23 22.12 -44.00 6.30
C ARG A 23 23.20 -43.98 5.20
N PRO A 24 23.02 -43.23 4.10
CA PRO A 24 24.14 -42.72 3.34
C PRO A 24 24.52 -41.30 3.83
N GLN A 25 25.81 -41.15 4.18
CA GLN A 25 26.52 -39.87 4.18
C GLN A 25 27.32 -39.77 2.87
N SER A 26 27.43 -38.56 2.31
CA SER A 26 28.58 -38.19 1.48
C SER A 26 29.20 -36.90 2.01
N GLN A 27 30.39 -37.06 2.57
CA GLN A 27 31.37 -36.00 2.80
C GLN A 27 32.33 -35.99 1.61
N ILE A 28 32.82 -34.82 1.21
CA ILE A 28 34.16 -34.69 0.60
C ILE A 28 34.92 -33.59 1.36
N LEU A 29 36.14 -33.96 1.76
CA LEU A 29 37.13 -33.25 2.57
C LEU A 29 38.18 -32.50 1.71
N ILE A 30 38.60 -31.33 2.21
CA ILE A 30 39.99 -30.83 2.44
C ILE A 30 41.05 -30.82 1.31
N ALA A 31 41.67 -29.64 1.09
CA ALA A 31 43.12 -29.34 1.27
C ALA A 31 43.45 -27.92 0.74
N GLN A 32 43.77 -26.93 1.58
CA GLN A 32 45.09 -26.52 2.14
C GLN A 32 46.01 -25.63 1.26
N ARG A 33 46.11 -24.35 1.70
CA ARG A 33 47.25 -23.40 1.82
C ARG A 33 48.55 -23.56 1.00
N ALA A 34 48.89 -22.48 0.29
CA ALA A 34 50.14 -21.69 0.35
C ALA A 34 49.86 -20.37 -0.45
N GLY A 35 50.19 -19.13 -0.10
CA GLY A 35 51.32 -18.59 0.64
C GLY A 35 52.28 -17.89 -0.33
N ARG A 36 52.04 -16.62 -0.72
CA ARG A 36 53.08 -15.57 -0.98
C ARG A 36 52.50 -14.25 -1.56
N ARG A 37 52.83 -13.17 -0.83
CA ARG A 37 53.35 -11.85 -1.25
C ARG A 37 52.59 -11.03 -2.31
N GLY A 38 51.91 -9.99 -1.79
CA GLY A 38 51.98 -8.58 -2.19
C GLY A 38 52.07 -8.21 -3.66
N LEU A 39 51.00 -7.56 -4.16
CA LEU A 39 51.03 -6.44 -5.11
C LEU A 39 49.72 -5.66 -4.93
N SER A 40 49.83 -4.36 -4.69
CA SER A 40 48.72 -3.43 -4.48
C SER A 40 47.95 -3.19 -5.79
N PRO A 41 46.61 -3.12 -5.81
CA PRO A 41 45.89 -2.76 -7.03
C PRO A 41 46.01 -1.25 -7.29
N ALA A 42 46.43 -0.90 -8.51
CA ALA A 42 46.52 0.48 -9.00
C ALA A 42 45.14 1.15 -9.10
N PRO A 43 45.04 2.47 -8.87
CA PRO A 43 43.78 3.20 -8.98
C PRO A 43 43.33 3.36 -10.44
N PRO A 44 42.02 3.51 -10.70
CA PRO A 44 41.50 3.69 -12.06
C PRO A 44 41.89 5.06 -12.65
N PRO A 45 42.01 5.18 -13.98
CA PRO A 45 42.44 6.41 -14.64
C PRO A 45 41.37 7.51 -14.59
N SER A 46 41.84 8.74 -14.35
CA SER A 46 41.06 9.97 -14.29
C SER A 46 40.44 10.34 -15.65
N PRO A 47 39.24 10.97 -15.69
CA PRO A 47 38.65 11.49 -16.93
C PRO A 47 39.42 12.73 -17.46
N PRO A 48 39.38 12.99 -18.79
CA PRO A 48 40.14 14.08 -19.41
C PRO A 48 39.61 15.46 -18.99
N ARG A 49 40.56 16.38 -18.74
CA ARG A 49 40.33 17.79 -18.37
C ARG A 49 39.73 18.57 -19.55
N LEU A 50 38.54 19.11 -19.37
CA LEU A 50 38.01 20.19 -20.21
C LEU A 50 38.62 21.51 -19.75
N THR A 51 39.31 22.18 -20.67
CA THR A 51 39.86 23.53 -20.49
C THR A 51 38.73 24.56 -20.52
N THR A 52 38.40 25.15 -19.38
CA THR A 52 37.55 26.34 -19.32
C THR A 52 38.38 27.58 -19.65
N LYS A 53 38.11 28.18 -20.82
CA LYS A 53 38.53 29.55 -21.10
C LYS A 53 37.79 30.48 -20.14
N ARG A 54 38.57 31.22 -19.34
CA ARG A 54 38.12 32.42 -18.61
C ARG A 54 37.59 33.45 -19.61
N LEU A 55 36.40 33.99 -19.33
CA LEU A 55 36.03 35.34 -19.74
C LEU A 55 35.51 36.08 -18.51
N VAL A 56 36.01 37.29 -18.39
CA VAL A 56 36.03 38.17 -17.22
C VAL A 56 34.68 38.86 -17.01
N ALA A 57 34.37 39.12 -15.75
CA ALA A 57 33.19 39.82 -15.27
C ALA A 57 33.15 41.31 -15.65
N ALA A 58 31.95 41.85 -15.79
CA ALA A 58 31.63 43.23 -15.42
C ALA A 58 30.15 43.31 -15.03
N GLY A 59 29.89 43.72 -13.79
CA GLY A 59 28.56 44.01 -13.30
C GLY A 59 28.13 45.43 -13.60
N THR A 60 26.82 45.65 -13.67
CA THR A 60 26.12 46.90 -13.32
C THR A 60 24.62 46.63 -13.30
N THR A 61 24.00 46.78 -12.14
CA THR A 61 22.57 47.14 -11.96
C THR A 61 22.31 48.52 -12.59
N PRO A 62 21.09 48.95 -13.02
CA PRO A 62 19.90 48.98 -12.14
C PRO A 62 18.47 48.98 -12.79
N VAL A 63 17.47 48.88 -11.91
CA VAL A 63 16.13 49.54 -11.88
C VAL A 63 15.18 49.37 -13.08
N TYR A 64 14.03 48.72 -12.82
CA TYR A 64 12.83 48.78 -13.65
C TYR A 64 11.86 49.86 -13.12
N HIS A 65 11.64 50.91 -13.90
CA HIS A 65 10.43 51.75 -13.82
C HIS A 65 9.49 51.43 -14.99
N GLY A 66 8.19 51.52 -14.73
CA GLY A 66 7.15 50.99 -15.59
C GLY A 66 6.70 51.87 -16.76
N SER A 67 5.44 51.59 -17.13
CA SER A 67 4.57 52.28 -18.11
C SER A 67 4.54 51.65 -19.51
N GLY A 68 3.35 51.20 -19.92
CA GLY A 68 2.95 51.11 -21.34
C GLY A 68 2.77 52.52 -21.94
N PRO A 69 2.00 52.74 -23.03
CA PRO A 69 1.05 51.82 -23.69
C PRO A 69 1.06 51.88 -25.25
N GLY A 70 0.24 51.01 -25.85
CA GLY A 70 -0.62 51.31 -27.02
C GLY A 70 0.01 51.18 -28.42
N TYR A 71 -0.64 50.44 -29.33
CA TYR A 71 -0.80 50.80 -30.75
C TYR A 71 -1.95 49.99 -31.40
N THR A 72 -3.01 50.72 -31.71
CA THR A 72 -3.89 50.74 -32.91
C THR A 72 -4.11 49.52 -33.82
N SER A 73 -5.39 49.37 -34.17
CA SER A 73 -6.02 48.52 -35.17
C SER A 73 -5.70 48.87 -36.64
N LYS A 74 -5.74 47.87 -37.54
CA LYS A 74 -6.61 47.88 -38.75
C LYS A 74 -6.52 46.59 -39.60
N THR A 75 -7.72 46.18 -39.98
CA THR A 75 -8.25 45.19 -40.94
C THR A 75 -7.65 45.11 -42.35
N LEU A 76 -7.71 43.90 -42.97
CA LEU A 76 -8.16 43.59 -44.36
C LEU A 76 -8.22 42.04 -44.50
N ARG A 77 -9.39 41.40 -44.51
CA ARG A 77 -10.35 41.12 -45.62
C ARG A 77 -9.78 40.19 -46.70
N GLY A 78 -10.37 38.99 -46.83
CA GLY A 78 -10.14 38.08 -47.97
C GLY A 78 -10.80 36.71 -47.77
N ALA A 79 -11.99 36.53 -48.33
CA ALA A 79 -12.85 35.35 -48.19
C ALA A 79 -12.71 34.36 -49.37
N ARG A 80 -12.96 33.06 -49.11
CA ARG A 80 -13.84 32.12 -49.86
C ARG A 80 -13.70 30.71 -49.25
N LYS A 81 -14.76 30.16 -48.62
CA LYS A 81 -15.87 29.33 -49.18
C LYS A 81 -15.40 27.95 -49.69
N THR A 82 -16.00 26.78 -49.48
CA THR A 82 -17.21 26.23 -48.81
C THR A 82 -17.16 24.70 -49.10
N THR A 83 -17.63 23.79 -48.25
CA THR A 83 -18.88 22.96 -48.37
C THR A 83 -18.55 21.59 -47.70
N TRP A 84 -19.41 20.84 -46.98
CA TRP A 84 -20.80 20.36 -47.19
C TRP A 84 -21.46 19.99 -45.82
N ARG A 85 -22.65 20.54 -45.46
CA ARG A 85 -24.02 19.93 -45.42
C ARG A 85 -24.13 18.61 -44.62
N SER A 86 -24.84 18.45 -43.50
CA SER A 86 -26.22 18.76 -43.03
C SER A 86 -27.31 17.72 -43.33
N MET A 87 -28.27 17.64 -42.39
CA MET A 87 -29.55 16.90 -42.31
C MET A 87 -29.49 15.59 -41.49
N GLY A 88 -30.38 15.31 -40.54
CA GLY A 88 -31.62 15.98 -40.15
C GLY A 88 -32.18 15.41 -38.84
N ALA A 89 -33.07 16.17 -38.22
CA ALA A 89 -33.73 15.88 -36.94
C ALA A 89 -35.19 15.47 -37.15
N VAL A 90 -35.72 14.57 -36.30
CA VAL A 90 -37.15 14.51 -35.89
C VAL A 90 -37.27 13.99 -34.43
N SER A 91 -37.77 14.87 -33.55
CA SER A 91 -38.70 14.76 -32.38
C SER A 91 -38.99 13.37 -31.75
N ARG A 92 -39.14 13.12 -30.43
CA ARG A 92 -39.64 13.80 -29.18
C ARG A 92 -39.44 12.77 -28.01
N PRO A 93 -39.76 12.97 -26.70
CA PRO A 93 -40.22 14.17 -25.97
C PRO A 93 -39.45 14.49 -24.64
N ARG A 94 -39.81 15.64 -24.06
CA ARG A 94 -39.41 16.20 -22.75
C ARG A 94 -39.71 15.29 -21.56
N ALA A 95 -38.78 15.22 -20.61
CA ALA A 95 -39.06 15.20 -19.17
C ALA A 95 -37.94 15.94 -18.40
N ARG A 96 -38.35 16.59 -17.32
CA ARG A 96 -37.71 17.73 -16.64
C ARG A 96 -36.54 17.33 -15.72
N GLY A 97 -35.52 18.19 -15.70
CA GLY A 97 -35.06 18.82 -14.45
C GLY A 97 -33.86 18.19 -13.74
N ALA A 98 -32.68 18.79 -13.93
CA ALA A 98 -31.76 19.28 -12.88
C ALA A 98 -30.35 19.38 -13.49
N ALA A 99 -29.92 20.60 -13.80
CA ALA A 99 -28.53 20.91 -14.11
C ALA A 99 -27.92 21.64 -12.91
N GLU A 100 -26.78 21.10 -12.48
CA GLU A 100 -25.53 21.75 -12.07
C GLU A 100 -25.59 23.09 -11.32
N ALA A 101 -24.85 23.13 -10.21
CA ALA A 101 -24.12 24.33 -9.83
C ALA A 101 -22.74 23.95 -9.26
N SER A 102 -21.73 24.19 -10.09
CA SER A 102 -20.33 24.46 -9.72
C SER A 102 -20.26 25.48 -8.57
N LEU A 103 -19.41 25.24 -7.57
CA LEU A 103 -19.08 26.24 -6.56
C LEU A 103 -17.59 26.55 -6.57
N ASP A 104 -17.37 27.80 -6.97
CA ASP A 104 -16.13 28.52 -7.13
C ASP A 104 -15.54 28.96 -5.79
N TYR A 105 -14.24 29.21 -5.83
CA TYR A 105 -13.35 29.43 -4.70
C TYR A 105 -13.28 30.94 -4.35
N ASN A 106 -13.48 31.28 -3.07
CA ASN A 106 -13.20 32.55 -2.36
C ASN A 106 -14.24 33.71 -2.36
N ALA A 107 -14.89 33.90 -1.20
CA ALA A 107 -14.99 35.12 -0.38
C ALA A 107 -15.91 34.75 0.82
N VAL A 108 -15.66 35.06 2.09
CA VAL A 108 -15.66 36.39 2.73
C VAL A 108 -15.04 36.28 4.13
N HIS A 109 -14.22 37.27 4.48
CA HIS A 109 -13.74 37.57 5.83
C HIS A 109 -14.86 38.08 6.75
N LEU A 110 -15.17 37.36 7.83
CA LEU A 110 -15.75 37.92 9.05
C LEU A 110 -15.23 37.17 10.30
N GLY A 111 -14.59 37.92 11.21
CA GLY A 111 -14.45 37.63 12.65
C GLY A 111 -13.67 36.39 13.11
N ARG A 112 -12.39 36.54 13.45
CA ARG A 112 -11.63 35.56 14.25
C ARG A 112 -11.97 35.75 15.75
N PRO A 113 -12.43 34.73 16.48
CA PRO A 113 -12.42 34.78 17.94
C PRO A 113 -10.98 34.63 18.46
N THR A 114 -10.64 35.38 19.49
CA THR A 114 -9.38 35.29 20.24
C THR A 114 -9.26 33.96 21.00
N PRO A 115 -8.04 33.50 21.36
CA PRO A 115 -7.81 32.14 21.87
C PRO A 115 -8.31 31.85 23.30
N GLN A 116 -9.07 32.74 23.94
CA GLN A 116 -9.38 32.66 25.37
C GLN A 116 -10.83 32.30 25.74
N ASP A 117 -11.75 32.19 24.77
CA ASP A 117 -13.16 31.82 25.03
C ASP A 117 -13.54 30.45 24.48
N ARG A 118 -12.72 29.43 24.74
CA ARG A 118 -13.19 28.03 24.66
C ARG A 118 -13.50 27.56 26.07
N PRO A 119 -14.74 27.12 26.37
CA PRO A 119 -15.00 26.42 27.61
C PRO A 119 -14.06 25.22 27.65
N LEU A 120 -13.10 25.23 28.58
CA LEU A 120 -12.31 24.08 28.93
C LEU A 120 -13.31 23.05 29.49
N MET A 121 -13.71 22.09 28.66
CA MET A 121 -14.34 20.84 29.10
C MET A 121 -13.30 20.09 29.94
N LEU A 122 -13.22 20.48 31.21
CA LEU A 122 -12.44 19.85 32.25
C LEU A 122 -13.07 18.47 32.55
N GLY A 123 -12.32 17.39 32.36
CA GLY A 123 -12.48 16.19 33.19
C GLY A 123 -13.26 14.97 32.69
N CYS A 124 -13.59 14.82 31.40
CA CYS A 124 -14.13 13.53 30.92
C CYS A 124 -12.99 12.58 30.52
N GLU A 125 -12.44 11.87 31.49
CA GLU A 125 -11.56 10.73 31.22
C GLU A 125 -12.30 9.72 30.33
N LEU A 126 -11.63 9.26 29.28
CA LEU A 126 -12.17 8.25 28.39
C LEU A 126 -12.19 6.89 29.13
N PRO A 127 -13.32 6.15 29.22
CA PRO A 127 -13.37 4.82 29.80
C PRO A 127 -12.35 3.86 29.19
N VAL A 128 -11.96 2.89 30.01
CA VAL A 128 -11.30 1.66 29.57
C VAL A 128 -12.37 0.61 29.33
N GLY A 129 -12.34 -0.03 28.17
CA GLY A 129 -13.26 -1.10 27.81
C GLY A 129 -13.04 -2.36 28.64
N THR A 130 -14.11 -3.11 28.87
CA THR A 130 -14.11 -4.31 29.70
C THR A 130 -14.64 -5.54 28.98
N CYS A 131 -14.92 -5.45 27.67
CA CYS A 131 -15.32 -6.60 26.87
C CYS A 131 -14.13 -7.57 26.71
N PRO A 132 -14.21 -8.81 27.23
CA PRO A 132 -13.11 -9.78 27.14
C PRO A 132 -13.01 -10.44 25.75
N ASP A 133 -14.08 -10.39 24.97
CA ASP A 133 -14.23 -11.10 23.70
C ASP A 133 -13.97 -10.20 22.48
N MET A 134 -13.67 -10.81 21.32
CA MET A 134 -13.52 -10.09 20.05
C MET A 134 -14.81 -9.40 19.55
N CYS A 135 -15.98 -9.83 20.04
CA CYS A 135 -17.29 -9.22 19.82
C CYS A 135 -18.08 -9.25 21.13
N PRO A 136 -18.68 -8.14 21.62
CA PRO A 136 -19.48 -8.15 22.83
C PRO A 136 -20.66 -9.15 22.77
N ALA A 137 -20.94 -9.85 23.87
CA ALA A 137 -22.02 -10.84 23.92
C ALA A 137 -23.39 -10.28 23.53
N ALA A 138 -23.69 -9.04 23.96
CA ALA A 138 -24.92 -8.35 23.58
C ALA A 138 -25.02 -8.11 22.05
N GLU A 139 -23.90 -7.80 21.40
CA GLU A 139 -23.87 -7.63 19.95
C GLU A 139 -24.02 -8.96 19.22
N ARG A 140 -23.39 -10.04 19.71
CA ARG A 140 -23.58 -11.39 19.13
C ARG A 140 -25.04 -11.81 19.17
N ALA A 141 -25.69 -11.72 20.34
CA ALA A 141 -27.10 -12.05 20.50
C ALA A 141 -28.02 -11.17 19.63
N GLN A 142 -27.69 -9.88 19.50
CA GLN A 142 -28.42 -8.98 18.60
C GLN A 142 -28.29 -9.42 17.14
N ARG A 143 -27.09 -9.74 16.67
CA ARG A 143 -26.84 -10.14 15.27
C ARG A 143 -27.42 -11.52 14.94
N GLU A 144 -27.49 -12.44 15.91
CA GLU A 144 -28.23 -13.70 15.80
C GLU A 144 -29.72 -13.44 15.58
N ARG A 145 -30.35 -12.63 16.44
CA ARG A 145 -31.78 -12.28 16.35
C ARG A 145 -32.12 -11.58 15.03
N GLU A 146 -31.24 -10.71 14.56
CA GLU A 146 -31.42 -9.94 13.33
C GLU A 146 -30.98 -10.69 12.07
N ARG A 147 -30.45 -11.93 12.20
CA ARG A 147 -29.92 -12.74 11.09
C ARG A 147 -28.83 -12.01 10.29
N ARG A 148 -27.93 -11.30 10.98
CA ARG A 148 -26.83 -10.49 10.40
C ARG A 148 -25.42 -11.04 10.70
N LEU A 149 -25.30 -12.33 10.99
CA LEU A 149 -24.00 -12.96 11.17
C LEU A 149 -23.35 -13.23 9.81
N HIS A 150 -22.06 -12.91 9.70
CA HIS A 150 -21.28 -13.29 8.52
C HIS A 150 -20.91 -14.78 8.59
N ARG A 151 -20.72 -15.43 7.43
CA ARG A 151 -20.33 -16.86 7.36
C ARG A 151 -19.01 -17.17 8.09
N LEU A 152 -18.16 -16.15 8.22
CA LEU A 152 -16.85 -16.23 8.91
C LEU A 152 -16.99 -16.12 10.44
N GLU A 153 -18.20 -15.92 10.95
CA GLU A 153 -18.50 -15.72 12.38
C GLU A 153 -19.34 -16.85 12.98
N VAL A 154 -19.72 -17.85 12.17
CA VAL A 154 -20.55 -19.00 12.57
C VAL A 154 -19.71 -20.28 12.54
N VAL A 155 -20.08 -21.34 13.25
CA VAL A 155 -19.33 -22.61 13.18
C VAL A 155 -19.40 -23.18 11.75
N PRO A 156 -18.28 -23.58 11.11
CA PRO A 156 -18.30 -24.20 9.78
C PRO A 156 -19.24 -25.40 9.74
N GLY A 157 -20.13 -25.45 8.75
CA GLY A 157 -21.07 -26.57 8.59
C GLY A 157 -22.23 -26.61 9.59
N CYS A 158 -22.39 -25.58 10.43
CA CYS A 158 -23.57 -25.46 11.30
C CYS A 158 -24.85 -25.36 10.45
N ARG A 159 -25.79 -26.29 10.67
CA ARG A 159 -27.09 -26.35 9.99
C ARG A 159 -28.23 -25.70 10.79
N GLN A 160 -27.92 -25.05 11.91
CA GLN A 160 -28.93 -24.37 12.72
C GLN A 160 -29.52 -23.18 11.95
N ASP A 161 -30.84 -23.05 11.97
CA ASP A 161 -31.59 -21.89 11.46
C ASP A 161 -32.41 -21.28 12.62
N PRO A 162 -32.11 -20.04 13.04
CA PRO A 162 -31.05 -19.17 12.53
C PRO A 162 -29.64 -19.66 12.95
N PRO A 163 -28.60 -19.28 12.19
CA PRO A 163 -27.23 -19.63 12.54
C PRO A 163 -26.83 -18.98 13.87
N CYS A 164 -26.10 -19.74 14.70
CA CYS A 164 -25.57 -19.29 15.98
C CYS A 164 -24.16 -18.70 15.79
N ALA A 165 -23.86 -17.59 16.47
CA ALA A 165 -22.54 -16.98 16.45
C ALA A 165 -21.55 -17.88 17.20
N ASP A 166 -20.39 -18.13 16.61
CA ASP A 166 -19.29 -18.74 17.35
C ASP A 166 -18.57 -17.64 18.16
N PRO A 167 -18.57 -17.70 19.50
CA PRO A 167 -17.91 -16.69 20.34
C PRO A 167 -16.41 -16.55 20.05
N GLN A 168 -15.76 -17.58 19.51
CA GLN A 168 -14.34 -17.57 19.14
C GLN A 168 -14.09 -17.03 17.73
N ARG A 169 -15.13 -16.88 16.88
CA ARG A 169 -15.00 -16.34 15.52
C ARG A 169 -15.64 -14.99 15.33
N ALA A 170 -16.69 -14.68 16.09
CA ALA A 170 -17.44 -13.44 15.96
C ALA A 170 -16.57 -12.24 16.33
N VAL A 171 -16.50 -11.26 15.43
CA VAL A 171 -15.75 -10.02 15.63
C VAL A 171 -16.70 -8.84 15.58
N LYS A 172 -16.51 -7.87 16.48
CA LYS A 172 -17.32 -6.67 16.56
C LYS A 172 -17.44 -5.98 15.21
N GLU A 173 -18.67 -5.75 14.75
CA GLU A 173 -18.96 -5.03 13.52
C GLU A 173 -18.79 -3.51 13.68
N TYR A 174 -18.35 -2.83 12.62
CA TYR A 174 -18.27 -1.37 12.66
C TYR A 174 -19.68 -0.76 12.67
N SER A 175 -19.97 0.01 13.71
CA SER A 175 -21.17 0.85 13.80
C SER A 175 -20.78 2.31 13.66
N ARG A 176 -21.32 3.00 12.65
CA ARG A 176 -21.05 4.42 12.43
C ARG A 176 -21.48 5.22 13.68
N PRO A 177 -20.58 6.05 14.26
CA PRO A 177 -20.98 6.99 15.30
C PRO A 177 -22.05 7.95 14.76
N ALA A 178 -23.16 8.07 15.49
CA ALA A 178 -24.25 8.99 15.15
C ALA A 178 -24.27 10.15 16.16
N ALA A 179 -24.52 11.37 15.68
CA ALA A 179 -24.65 12.53 16.53
C ALA A 179 -25.79 12.31 17.56
N GLY A 180 -25.52 12.66 18.83
CA GLY A 180 -26.49 12.48 19.91
C GLY A 180 -26.63 11.04 20.44
N LYS A 181 -26.01 10.03 19.81
CA LYS A 181 -25.98 8.67 20.38
C LYS A 181 -25.04 8.65 21.59
N PRO A 182 -25.47 8.13 22.75
CA PRO A 182 -24.59 8.01 23.90
C PRO A 182 -23.40 7.11 23.57
N ARG A 183 -22.27 7.39 24.21
CA ARG A 183 -21.08 6.55 24.10
C ARG A 183 -21.40 5.12 24.53
N PRO A 184 -20.85 4.08 23.87
CA PRO A 184 -21.01 2.71 24.33
C PRO A 184 -20.50 2.54 25.78
N PRO A 185 -21.19 1.76 26.62
CA PRO A 185 -20.68 1.42 27.95
C PRO A 185 -19.38 0.62 27.86
N PRO A 186 -18.55 0.60 28.92
CA PRO A 186 -17.28 -0.16 28.93
C PRO A 186 -17.41 -1.62 28.51
N SER A 187 -18.51 -2.30 28.88
CA SER A 187 -18.78 -3.70 28.51
C SER A 187 -18.97 -3.93 27.01
N GLN A 188 -19.17 -2.87 26.23
CA GLN A 188 -19.26 -2.91 24.76
C GLN A 188 -17.97 -2.42 24.08
N LEU A 189 -16.95 -2.03 24.83
CA LEU A 189 -15.64 -1.62 24.31
C LEU A 189 -14.61 -2.69 24.65
N ARG A 190 -13.80 -3.09 23.66
CA ARG A 190 -12.71 -4.06 23.86
C ARG A 190 -11.46 -3.33 24.34
N PRO A 191 -10.81 -3.76 25.43
CA PRO A 191 -9.57 -3.15 25.90
C PRO A 191 -8.42 -3.38 24.89
N PRO A 192 -7.33 -2.59 24.95
CA PRO A 192 -6.22 -2.67 23.98
C PRO A 192 -5.64 -4.09 23.77
N SER A 193 -5.53 -4.89 24.82
CA SER A 193 -5.07 -6.29 24.73
C SER A 193 -5.98 -7.17 23.88
N VAL A 194 -7.31 -7.04 24.04
CA VAL A 194 -8.32 -7.75 23.25
C VAL A 194 -8.37 -7.23 21.82
N LEU A 195 -8.20 -5.91 21.62
CA LEU A 195 -8.10 -5.33 20.28
C LEU A 195 -6.89 -5.89 19.52
N LEU A 196 -5.72 -5.98 20.16
CA LEU A 196 -4.54 -6.56 19.55
C LEU A 196 -4.73 -8.05 19.22
N ALA A 197 -5.32 -8.82 20.14
CA ALA A 197 -5.66 -10.23 19.89
C ALA A 197 -6.65 -10.38 18.72
N THR A 198 -7.65 -9.51 18.64
CA THR A 198 -8.61 -9.46 17.53
C THR A 198 -7.92 -9.23 16.19
N VAL A 199 -7.01 -8.26 16.12
CA VAL A 199 -6.26 -7.97 14.89
C VAL A 199 -5.40 -9.16 14.48
N ARG A 200 -4.78 -9.85 15.44
CA ARG A 200 -3.99 -11.07 15.19
C ARG A 200 -4.85 -12.21 14.65
N TYR A 201 -6.05 -12.42 15.22
CA TYR A 201 -7.02 -13.38 14.68
C TYR A 201 -7.44 -13.03 13.24
N LEU A 202 -7.77 -11.76 12.98
CA LEU A 202 -8.11 -11.30 11.63
C LEU A 202 -6.96 -11.52 10.64
N ALA A 203 -5.71 -11.33 11.08
CA ALA A 203 -4.52 -11.49 10.25
C ALA A 203 -4.15 -12.95 9.99
N GLY A 204 -4.22 -13.82 11.01
CA GLY A 204 -3.77 -15.21 10.92
C GLY A 204 -4.82 -16.18 10.41
N GLU A 205 -6.07 -16.00 10.84
CA GLU A 205 -7.15 -16.96 10.53
C GLU A 205 -8.05 -16.45 9.40
N VAL A 206 -8.50 -15.19 9.49
CA VAL A 206 -9.53 -14.68 8.57
C VAL A 206 -8.93 -14.28 7.23
N ALA A 207 -7.80 -13.57 7.22
CA ALA A 207 -7.14 -13.11 6.00
C ALA A 207 -6.63 -14.25 5.10
N GLU A 208 -6.37 -15.43 5.68
CA GLU A 208 -5.96 -16.65 5.00
C GLU A 208 -7.12 -17.60 4.67
N SER A 209 -8.35 -17.26 5.07
CA SER A 209 -9.50 -18.13 4.93
C SER A 209 -9.83 -18.40 3.45
N ALA A 210 -10.00 -19.69 3.12
CA ALA A 210 -10.52 -20.13 1.83
C ALA A 210 -12.06 -20.27 1.82
N GLU A 211 -12.74 -19.97 2.93
CA GLU A 211 -14.21 -20.10 3.07
C GLU A 211 -14.99 -19.04 2.27
N ALA A 212 -14.31 -17.97 1.85
CA ALA A 212 -14.90 -16.84 1.15
C ALA A 212 -13.98 -16.33 0.04
N ALA A 213 -14.55 -15.61 -0.93
CA ALA A 213 -13.76 -14.96 -1.97
C ALA A 213 -12.88 -13.86 -1.35
N ARG A 214 -11.70 -13.60 -1.94
CA ARG A 214 -10.75 -12.59 -1.44
C ARG A 214 -11.38 -11.21 -1.23
N ALA A 215 -12.31 -10.81 -2.12
CA ALA A 215 -13.07 -9.57 -2.01
C ALA A 215 -13.98 -9.51 -0.77
N GLU A 216 -14.65 -10.62 -0.46
CA GLU A 216 -15.50 -10.76 0.73
C GLU A 216 -14.65 -10.75 2.01
N VAL A 217 -13.53 -11.49 2.02
CA VAL A 217 -12.56 -11.48 3.12
C VAL A 217 -12.02 -10.08 3.37
N ALA A 218 -11.59 -9.36 2.32
CA ALA A 218 -11.05 -8.01 2.47
C ALA A 218 -12.10 -7.02 2.99
N SER A 219 -13.34 -7.10 2.51
CA SER A 219 -14.45 -6.27 2.99
C SER A 219 -14.74 -6.54 4.48
N PHE A 220 -14.84 -7.82 4.86
CA PHE A 220 -15.05 -8.24 6.24
C PHE A 220 -13.92 -7.75 7.15
N VAL A 221 -12.66 -8.05 6.81
CA VAL A 221 -11.49 -7.65 7.60
C VAL A 221 -11.43 -6.12 7.72
N ALA A 222 -11.64 -5.38 6.63
CA ALA A 222 -11.62 -3.93 6.67
C ALA A 222 -12.69 -3.36 7.61
N ASP A 223 -13.94 -3.86 7.53
CA ASP A 223 -15.01 -3.47 8.45
C ASP A 223 -14.62 -3.72 9.91
N ARG A 224 -14.19 -4.94 10.24
CA ARG A 224 -13.84 -5.31 11.62
C ARG A 224 -12.63 -4.51 12.13
N LEU A 225 -11.67 -4.16 11.26
CA LEU A 225 -10.56 -3.26 11.61
C LEU A 225 -11.00 -1.80 11.82
N ARG A 226 -12.07 -1.32 11.17
CA ARG A 226 -12.69 -0.03 11.53
C ARG A 226 -13.30 -0.08 12.91
N ALA A 227 -13.98 -1.17 13.26
CA ALA A 227 -14.53 -1.36 14.61
C ALA A 227 -13.41 -1.36 15.67
N VAL A 228 -12.27 -2.02 15.39
CA VAL A 228 -11.08 -1.99 16.26
C VAL A 228 -10.56 -0.57 16.46
N ARG A 229 -10.37 0.19 15.38
CA ARG A 229 -9.90 1.58 15.46
C ARG A 229 -10.89 2.50 16.17
N LEU A 230 -12.19 2.28 15.97
CA LEU A 230 -13.23 3.03 16.64
C LEU A 230 -13.24 2.76 18.15
N ASP A 231 -13.18 1.48 18.56
CA ASP A 231 -13.08 1.13 19.98
C ASP A 231 -11.86 1.79 20.62
N LEU A 232 -10.70 1.75 19.95
CA LEU A 232 -9.47 2.36 20.44
C LEU A 232 -9.60 3.89 20.60
N ALA A 233 -10.21 4.57 19.62
CA ALA A 233 -10.46 6.02 19.67
C ALA A 233 -11.50 6.42 20.72
N LEU A 234 -12.42 5.52 21.06
CA LEU A 234 -13.43 5.66 22.11
C LEU A 234 -12.91 5.18 23.48
N GLN A 235 -11.60 5.13 23.72
CA GLN A 235 -11.01 4.74 24.99
C GLN A 235 -9.78 5.58 25.32
N GLY A 236 -9.46 5.70 26.61
CA GLY A 236 -8.24 6.35 27.10
C GLY A 236 -7.04 5.43 27.03
N ALA A 237 -6.83 4.76 25.89
CA ALA A 237 -5.71 3.84 25.73
C ALA A 237 -4.38 4.60 25.76
N GLY A 238 -3.37 4.04 26.43
CA GLY A 238 -2.02 4.61 26.40
C GLY A 238 -1.48 4.64 24.98
N ASP A 239 -0.77 5.72 24.61
CA ASP A 239 -0.30 5.92 23.23
C ASP A 239 0.54 4.75 22.72
N ALA A 240 1.37 4.13 23.58
CA ALA A 240 2.17 2.96 23.23
C ALA A 240 1.32 1.72 22.86
N GLU A 241 0.27 1.40 23.62
CA GLU A 241 -0.63 0.28 23.30
C GLU A 241 -1.44 0.56 22.04
N ALA A 242 -1.90 1.81 21.89
CA ALA A 242 -2.64 2.25 20.71
C ALA A 242 -1.79 2.11 19.44
N VAL A 243 -0.52 2.53 19.49
CA VAL A 243 0.43 2.37 18.38
C VAL A 243 0.55 0.91 17.96
N VAL A 244 0.74 -0.02 18.90
CA VAL A 244 0.89 -1.45 18.57
C VAL A 244 -0.35 -2.02 17.89
N VAL A 245 -1.55 -1.66 18.38
CA VAL A 245 -2.82 -2.08 17.75
C VAL A 245 -2.97 -1.48 16.35
N LEU A 246 -2.70 -0.19 16.19
CA LEU A 246 -2.81 0.51 14.91
C LEU A 246 -1.82 0.01 13.86
N GLU A 247 -0.58 -0.27 14.27
CA GLU A 247 0.43 -0.87 13.41
C GLU A 247 -0.01 -2.25 12.91
N ALA A 248 -0.48 -3.11 13.82
CA ALA A 248 -0.98 -4.43 13.44
C ALA A 248 -2.20 -4.31 12.51
N ALA A 249 -3.16 -3.44 12.83
CA ALA A 249 -4.36 -3.26 12.04
C ALA A 249 -4.05 -2.77 10.62
N LEU A 250 -3.17 -1.78 10.50
CA LEU A 250 -2.76 -1.24 9.20
C LEU A 250 -1.96 -2.26 8.39
N ALA A 251 -1.09 -3.06 9.03
CA ALA A 251 -0.37 -4.13 8.35
C ALA A 251 -1.32 -5.17 7.77
N THR A 252 -2.32 -5.61 8.55
CA THR A 252 -3.36 -6.54 8.10
C THR A 252 -4.17 -5.96 6.94
N LEU A 253 -4.60 -4.70 7.05
CA LEU A 253 -5.37 -4.04 6.01
C LEU A 253 -4.58 -3.92 4.69
N LEU A 254 -3.31 -3.52 4.75
CA LEU A 254 -2.43 -3.47 3.58
C LEU A 254 -2.30 -4.85 2.92
N ALA A 255 -2.12 -5.92 3.71
CA ALA A 255 -1.98 -7.27 3.19
C ALA A 255 -3.24 -7.76 2.49
N VAL A 256 -4.44 -7.59 3.08
CA VAL A 256 -5.68 -8.05 2.44
C VAL A 256 -6.02 -7.24 1.20
N VAL A 257 -5.76 -5.93 1.20
CA VAL A 257 -5.98 -5.07 0.02
C VAL A 257 -5.03 -5.45 -1.11
N ALA A 258 -3.76 -5.72 -0.82
CA ALA A 258 -2.76 -6.16 -1.80
C ALA A 258 -3.14 -7.47 -2.51
N ARG A 259 -3.81 -8.40 -1.79
CA ARG A 259 -4.23 -9.71 -2.32
C ARG A 259 -5.43 -9.65 -3.27
N LEU A 260 -6.17 -8.55 -3.29
CA LEU A 260 -7.29 -8.36 -4.19
C LEU A 260 -6.86 -8.34 -5.66
N GLY A 261 -5.62 -7.91 -5.92
CA GLY A 261 -5.07 -7.84 -7.28
C GLY A 261 -5.78 -6.79 -8.16
N PRO A 262 -5.34 -6.65 -9.42
CA PRO A 262 -5.86 -5.65 -10.35
C PRO A 262 -7.31 -5.92 -10.80
N ASP A 263 -7.78 -7.18 -10.76
CA ASP A 263 -9.15 -7.55 -11.16
C ASP A 263 -10.23 -7.11 -10.17
N ALA A 264 -9.83 -6.63 -8.98
CA ALA A 264 -10.74 -6.15 -7.97
C ALA A 264 -11.54 -4.91 -8.39
N ALA A 265 -11.08 -4.16 -9.41
CA ALA A 265 -11.85 -3.07 -10.01
C ALA A 265 -13.17 -3.54 -10.66
N ARG A 266 -13.32 -4.85 -10.92
CA ARG A 266 -14.54 -5.48 -11.44
C ARG A 266 -15.24 -6.35 -10.38
N GLY A 267 -14.71 -6.39 -9.17
CA GLY A 267 -15.20 -7.23 -8.08
C GLY A 267 -16.22 -6.53 -7.17
N PRO A 268 -16.83 -7.28 -6.23
CA PRO A 268 -17.81 -6.75 -5.29
C PRO A 268 -17.21 -5.87 -4.17
N ALA A 269 -15.88 -5.77 -4.08
CA ALA A 269 -15.22 -4.95 -3.08
C ALA A 269 -15.12 -3.48 -3.53
N ASP A 270 -15.56 -2.56 -2.69
CA ASP A 270 -15.35 -1.13 -2.91
C ASP A 270 -13.89 -0.76 -2.65
N LEU A 271 -13.07 -0.83 -3.71
CA LEU A 271 -11.64 -0.49 -3.67
C LEU A 271 -11.40 0.94 -3.19
N VAL A 272 -12.28 1.89 -3.54
CA VAL A 272 -12.14 3.30 -3.14
C VAL A 272 -12.31 3.41 -1.63
N LEU A 273 -13.31 2.73 -1.07
CA LEU A 273 -13.51 2.65 0.37
C LEU A 273 -12.33 1.98 1.08
N LEU A 274 -11.77 0.90 0.53
CA LEU A 274 -10.61 0.22 1.11
C LEU A 274 -9.37 1.12 1.10
N GLN A 275 -9.12 1.84 0.00
CA GLN A 275 -8.02 2.81 -0.08
C GLN A 275 -8.20 3.95 0.93
N ALA A 276 -9.41 4.49 1.06
CA ALA A 276 -9.71 5.51 2.07
C ALA A 276 -9.41 5.00 3.49
N GLN A 277 -9.78 3.76 3.81
CA GLN A 277 -9.50 3.17 5.12
C GLN A 277 -8.00 2.99 5.39
N VAL A 278 -7.20 2.64 4.38
CA VAL A 278 -5.73 2.57 4.50
C VAL A 278 -5.17 3.96 4.81
N GLN A 279 -5.61 5.00 4.09
CA GLN A 279 -5.17 6.38 4.33
C GLN A 279 -5.57 6.89 5.73
N GLU A 280 -6.80 6.61 6.16
CA GLU A 280 -7.24 6.90 7.54
C GLU A 280 -6.39 6.17 8.58
N GLY A 281 -5.96 4.94 8.28
CA GLY A 281 -5.05 4.15 9.10
C GLY A 281 -3.68 4.80 9.25
N PHE A 282 -3.06 5.20 8.13
CA PHE A 282 -1.81 5.96 8.15
C PHE A 282 -1.94 7.28 8.92
N GLY A 283 -3.00 8.04 8.68
CA GLY A 283 -3.24 9.30 9.38
C GLY A 283 -3.40 9.11 10.89
N SER A 284 -4.10 8.08 11.32
CA SER A 284 -4.28 7.76 12.75
C SER A 284 -2.96 7.37 13.41
N LEU A 285 -2.22 6.45 12.80
CA LEU A 285 -0.94 5.99 13.32
C LEU A 285 0.09 7.12 13.40
N ARG A 286 0.16 7.97 12.37
CA ARG A 286 1.09 9.10 12.34
C ARG A 286 0.75 10.19 13.36
N ARG A 287 -0.54 10.39 13.68
CA ARG A 287 -0.94 11.26 14.80
C ARG A 287 -0.49 10.70 16.15
N CYS A 288 -0.57 9.38 16.36
CA CYS A 288 -0.05 8.76 17.58
C CYS A 288 1.46 8.97 17.72
N TYR A 289 2.22 8.69 16.65
CA TYR A 289 3.67 8.94 16.61
C TYR A 289 4.09 10.41 16.84
N ALA A 290 3.20 11.36 16.59
CA ALA A 290 3.48 12.79 16.79
C ALA A 290 3.12 13.28 18.21
N ARG A 291 2.22 12.57 18.90
CA ARG A 291 1.78 12.89 20.26
C ARG A 291 2.70 12.29 21.32
N ASP A 292 3.18 11.08 21.08
CA ASP A 292 4.07 10.36 21.98
C ASP A 292 5.52 10.48 21.53
N ALA A 293 6.39 10.90 22.45
CA ALA A 293 7.84 10.97 22.24
C ALA A 293 8.53 9.62 22.51
N GLY A 294 7.76 8.60 22.89
CA GLY A 294 8.25 7.26 23.21
C GLY A 294 8.99 6.57 22.06
N PRO A 295 9.84 5.58 22.38
CA PRO A 295 10.51 4.80 21.36
C PRO A 295 9.49 3.94 20.61
N HIS A 296 9.19 4.31 19.37
CA HIS A 296 8.39 3.50 18.46
C HIS A 296 9.31 2.76 17.48
N PRO A 297 9.79 1.55 17.81
CA PRO A 297 10.82 0.86 17.01
C PRO A 297 10.38 0.59 15.56
N ARG A 298 9.07 0.47 15.33
CA ARG A 298 8.48 0.21 14.01
C ARG A 298 8.07 1.47 13.25
N GLN A 299 8.16 2.65 13.87
CA GLN A 299 7.84 3.93 13.23
C GLN A 299 8.59 4.15 11.91
N PRO A 300 9.91 3.92 11.79
CA PRO A 300 10.59 4.08 10.50
C PRO A 300 10.02 3.17 9.41
N ALA A 301 9.61 1.95 9.76
CA ALA A 301 9.00 1.03 8.81
C ALA A 301 7.64 1.55 8.34
N PHE A 302 6.75 1.95 9.25
CA PHE A 302 5.42 2.44 8.89
C PHE A 302 5.42 3.80 8.17
N GLN A 303 6.37 4.69 8.48
CA GLN A 303 6.59 5.90 7.69
C GLN A 303 7.08 5.55 6.27
N GLY A 304 7.88 4.50 6.14
CA GLY A 304 8.29 3.96 4.83
C GLY A 304 7.11 3.38 4.05
N LEU A 305 6.23 2.63 4.72
CA LEU A 305 4.99 2.11 4.11
C LEU A 305 4.08 3.24 3.63
N PHE A 306 3.96 4.32 4.41
CA PHE A 306 3.18 5.50 4.03
C PHE A 306 3.71 6.11 2.73
N LEU A 307 5.04 6.29 2.61
CA LEU A 307 5.64 6.81 1.39
C LEU A 307 5.44 5.86 0.20
N LEU A 308 5.66 4.56 0.39
CA LEU A 308 5.51 3.56 -0.66
C LEU A 308 4.06 3.44 -1.16
N TYR A 309 3.08 3.57 -0.26
CA TYR A 309 1.66 3.58 -0.62
C TYR A 309 1.27 4.85 -1.39
N ASN A 310 1.95 5.96 -1.12
CA ASN A 310 1.73 7.26 -1.77
C ASN A 310 2.87 7.61 -2.75
N LEU A 311 3.41 6.61 -3.45
CA LEU A 311 4.61 6.77 -4.28
C LEU A 311 4.46 7.90 -5.30
N GLY A 312 5.46 8.78 -5.40
CA GLY A 312 5.43 9.92 -6.30
C GLY A 312 4.64 11.14 -5.81
N SER A 313 3.86 11.04 -4.71
CA SER A 313 3.21 12.20 -4.11
C SER A 313 4.23 13.15 -3.49
N VAL A 314 4.13 14.42 -3.90
CA VAL A 314 4.99 15.49 -3.37
C VAL A 314 4.67 15.77 -1.90
N GLU A 315 3.40 15.66 -1.52
CA GLU A 315 2.90 15.86 -0.16
C GLU A 315 3.45 14.76 0.76
N ALA A 316 3.31 13.49 0.38
CA ALA A 316 3.80 12.37 1.17
C ALA A 316 5.33 12.43 1.35
N LEU A 317 6.06 12.75 0.28
CA LEU A 317 7.51 12.94 0.34
C LEU A 317 7.88 14.09 1.27
N ARG A 318 7.23 15.25 1.15
CA ARG A 318 7.48 16.41 2.01
C ARG A 318 7.30 16.06 3.48
N GLU A 319 6.21 15.39 3.81
CA GLU A 319 5.92 14.98 5.18
C GLU A 319 6.97 14.01 5.74
N VAL A 320 7.46 13.07 4.92
CA VAL A 320 8.54 12.17 5.33
C VAL A 320 9.86 12.91 5.48
N LEU A 321 10.18 13.88 4.62
CA LEU A 321 11.39 14.67 4.72
C LEU A 321 11.44 15.58 5.96
N GLN A 322 10.26 15.97 6.49
CA GLN A 322 10.13 16.72 7.73
C GLN A 322 10.36 15.88 8.99
N LEU A 323 10.43 14.54 8.88
CA LEU A 323 10.76 13.68 10.01
C LEU A 323 12.20 13.91 10.50
N PRO A 324 12.47 13.67 11.81
CA PRO A 324 13.81 13.69 12.37
C PRO A 324 14.83 12.90 11.55
N ALA A 325 16.04 13.44 11.42
CA ALA A 325 17.10 12.82 10.62
C ALA A 325 17.39 11.37 11.04
N ALA A 326 17.36 11.08 12.34
CA ALA A 326 17.54 9.73 12.88
C ALA A 326 16.55 8.73 12.25
N LEU A 327 15.26 9.06 12.17
CA LEU A 327 14.25 8.20 11.54
C LEU A 327 14.50 8.05 10.04
N ARG A 328 14.85 9.13 9.34
CA ARG A 328 15.12 9.10 7.89
C ARG A 328 16.33 8.26 7.51
N THR A 329 17.31 8.14 8.41
CA THR A 329 18.49 7.30 8.19
C THR A 329 18.24 5.81 8.44
N CYS A 330 17.15 5.45 9.12
CA CYS A 330 16.82 4.05 9.39
C CYS A 330 16.63 3.25 8.08
N PRO A 331 17.06 1.98 8.01
CA PRO A 331 17.05 1.20 6.78
C PRO A 331 15.70 1.12 6.05
N PRO A 332 14.55 0.89 6.74
CA PRO A 332 13.24 0.82 6.06
C PRO A 332 12.88 2.12 5.34
N LEU A 333 13.06 3.26 6.01
CA LEU A 333 12.68 4.57 5.47
C LEU A 333 13.65 5.04 4.39
N ARG A 334 14.96 4.81 4.57
CA ARG A 334 15.98 5.09 3.54
C ARG A 334 15.70 4.30 2.26
N LYS A 335 15.24 3.05 2.38
CA LYS A 335 14.86 2.22 1.25
C LYS A 335 13.62 2.74 0.54
N ALA A 336 12.58 3.13 1.29
CA ALA A 336 11.37 3.76 0.73
C ALA A 336 11.70 5.05 -0.04
N LEU A 337 12.57 5.91 0.51
CA LEU A 337 13.05 7.13 -0.16
C LEU A 337 13.81 6.81 -1.45
N ALA A 338 14.62 5.75 -1.47
CA ALA A 338 15.33 5.33 -2.69
C ALA A 338 14.38 4.81 -3.78
N VAL A 339 13.30 4.11 -3.37
CA VAL A 339 12.25 3.65 -4.29
C VAL A 339 11.49 4.85 -4.87
N ASP A 340 11.07 5.79 -4.02
CA ASP A 340 10.40 7.03 -4.44
C ASP A 340 11.26 7.86 -5.40
N ALA A 341 12.56 8.04 -5.09
CA ALA A 341 13.48 8.72 -6.00
C ALA A 341 13.58 8.02 -7.37
N ALA A 342 13.77 6.69 -7.39
CA ALA A 342 13.86 5.94 -8.64
C ALA A 342 12.56 6.00 -9.47
N PHE A 343 11.41 6.01 -8.81
CA PHE A 343 10.11 6.18 -9.45
C PHE A 343 9.97 7.56 -10.08
N ARG A 344 10.27 8.63 -9.33
CA ARG A 344 10.20 10.02 -9.81
C ARG A 344 11.20 10.34 -10.92
N GLU A 345 12.38 9.69 -10.89
CA GLU A 345 13.40 9.77 -11.95
C GLU A 345 12.97 9.04 -13.24
N GLY A 346 11.91 8.22 -13.20
CA GLY A 346 11.55 7.33 -14.30
C GLY A 346 12.60 6.24 -14.56
N ASN A 347 13.45 5.93 -13.57
CA ASN A 347 14.53 4.95 -13.68
C ASN A 347 13.99 3.54 -13.41
N ALA A 348 13.34 2.95 -14.41
CA ALA A 348 12.71 1.64 -14.30
C ALA A 348 13.69 0.54 -13.82
N ALA A 349 14.91 0.50 -14.35
CA ALA A 349 15.90 -0.50 -13.95
C ALA A 349 16.26 -0.40 -12.46
N ARG A 350 16.47 0.80 -11.94
CA ARG A 350 16.75 1.02 -10.51
C ARG A 350 15.51 0.72 -9.66
N LEU A 351 14.34 1.18 -10.09
CA LEU A 351 13.07 0.98 -9.41
C LEU A 351 12.80 -0.51 -9.21
N PHE A 352 12.73 -1.30 -10.28
CA PHE A 352 12.39 -2.72 -10.20
C PHE A 352 13.44 -3.56 -9.46
N ARG A 353 14.73 -3.19 -9.52
CA ARG A 353 15.76 -3.80 -8.65
C ARG A 353 15.52 -3.53 -7.18
N LEU A 354 15.13 -2.30 -6.80
CA LEU A 354 14.82 -1.97 -5.43
C LEU A 354 13.55 -2.70 -4.95
N LEU A 355 12.50 -2.72 -5.79
CA LEU A 355 11.23 -3.41 -5.50
C LEU A 355 11.44 -4.90 -5.19
N GLN A 356 12.28 -5.60 -5.95
CA GLN A 356 12.59 -7.02 -5.72
C GLN A 356 13.22 -7.32 -4.35
N THR A 357 13.74 -6.31 -3.66
CA THR A 357 14.39 -6.48 -2.35
C THR A 357 13.49 -6.05 -1.18
N LEU A 358 12.28 -5.54 -1.44
CA LEU A 358 11.38 -5.07 -0.40
C LEU A 358 10.84 -6.25 0.43
N PRO A 359 10.67 -6.08 1.76
CA PRO A 359 9.95 -7.05 2.57
C PRO A 359 8.47 -7.10 2.18
N TYR A 360 7.80 -8.21 2.47
CA TYR A 360 6.40 -8.48 2.07
C TYR A 360 5.47 -7.27 2.26
N LEU A 361 5.42 -6.69 3.47
CA LEU A 361 4.49 -5.59 3.76
C LEU A 361 4.79 -4.31 2.96
N ALA A 362 6.07 -4.04 2.68
CA ALA A 362 6.46 -2.92 1.82
C ALA A 362 6.10 -3.17 0.35
N SER A 363 6.19 -4.43 -0.09
CA SER A 363 5.70 -4.86 -1.41
C SER A 363 4.18 -4.70 -1.52
N CYS A 364 3.41 -5.04 -0.48
CA CYS A 364 1.97 -4.79 -0.42
C CYS A 364 1.64 -3.30 -0.57
N ALA A 365 2.38 -2.43 0.12
CA ALA A 365 2.15 -0.98 0.06
C ALA A 365 2.38 -0.40 -1.35
N VAL A 366 3.45 -0.83 -2.03
CA VAL A 366 3.83 -0.27 -3.35
C VAL A 366 3.10 -0.92 -4.54
N GLN A 367 2.41 -2.04 -4.33
CA GLN A 367 1.84 -2.86 -5.40
C GLN A 367 0.90 -2.09 -6.34
N CYS A 368 0.10 -1.15 -5.82
CA CYS A 368 -0.81 -0.35 -6.63
C CYS A 368 -0.08 0.53 -7.69
N HIS A 369 1.21 0.81 -7.50
CA HIS A 369 2.03 1.62 -8.40
C HIS A 369 2.77 0.79 -9.47
N VAL A 370 2.91 -0.52 -9.26
CA VAL A 370 3.74 -1.39 -10.12
C VAL A 370 3.23 -1.42 -11.56
N GLY A 371 1.92 -1.55 -11.77
CA GLY A 371 1.33 -1.58 -13.10
C GLY A 371 1.55 -0.26 -13.86
N HIS A 372 1.39 0.87 -13.17
CA HIS A 372 1.68 2.18 -13.74
C HIS A 372 3.16 2.34 -14.09
N ALA A 373 4.08 1.95 -13.20
CA ALA A 373 5.51 1.99 -13.45
C ALA A 373 5.95 1.14 -14.66
N ARG A 374 5.35 -0.05 -14.83
CA ARG A 374 5.61 -0.92 -15.99
C ARG A 374 5.14 -0.28 -17.29
N ARG A 375 3.94 0.32 -17.31
CA ARG A 375 3.41 1.06 -18.47
C ARG A 375 4.29 2.26 -18.82
N GLU A 376 4.69 3.03 -17.82
CA GLU A 376 5.58 4.18 -17.98
C GLU A 376 6.95 3.79 -18.57
N ALA A 377 7.50 2.66 -18.14
CA ALA A 377 8.74 2.12 -18.70
C ALA A 377 8.56 1.69 -20.17
N LEU A 378 7.46 1.00 -20.49
CA LEU A 378 7.12 0.60 -21.86
C LEU A 378 6.93 1.80 -22.79
N ALA A 379 6.23 2.85 -22.33
CA ALA A 379 6.06 4.09 -23.08
C ALA A 379 7.42 4.73 -23.42
N ARG A 380 8.36 4.76 -22.47
CA ARG A 380 9.73 5.27 -22.71
C ARG A 380 10.49 4.42 -23.73
N LEU A 381 10.41 3.09 -23.61
CA LEU A 381 11.02 2.18 -24.59
C LEU A 381 10.41 2.37 -25.98
N ALA A 382 9.08 2.49 -26.07
CA ALA A 382 8.41 2.76 -27.33
C ALA A 382 8.86 4.08 -27.95
N ARG A 383 8.97 5.16 -27.17
CA ARG A 383 9.49 6.45 -27.67
C ARG A 383 10.94 6.35 -28.15
N ALA A 384 11.79 5.56 -27.48
CA ALA A 384 13.20 5.43 -27.80
C ALA A 384 13.51 4.50 -28.98
N PHE A 385 12.78 3.38 -29.09
CA PHE A 385 13.10 2.30 -30.03
C PHE A 385 12.14 2.20 -31.22
N SER A 386 11.02 2.94 -31.23
CA SER A 386 10.06 2.83 -32.34
C SER A 386 10.59 3.42 -33.64
N THR A 387 10.90 2.54 -34.59
CA THR A 387 11.27 2.90 -35.96
C THR A 387 10.19 2.47 -36.96
N PRO A 388 10.17 3.02 -38.18
CA PRO A 388 9.24 2.56 -39.23
C PRO A 388 9.45 1.10 -39.62
N LYS A 389 10.69 0.60 -39.55
CA LYS A 389 11.05 -0.79 -39.87
C LYS A 389 10.87 -1.75 -38.68
N GLY A 390 10.68 -1.21 -37.48
CA GLY A 390 10.62 -1.98 -36.24
C GLY A 390 12.01 -2.23 -35.67
N GLN A 391 12.14 -2.09 -34.36
CA GLN A 391 13.31 -2.55 -33.62
C GLN A 391 12.90 -3.63 -32.65
N THR A 392 13.66 -4.74 -32.61
CA THR A 392 13.32 -5.88 -31.75
C THR A 392 14.13 -5.85 -30.47
N LEU A 393 13.49 -6.18 -29.34
CA LEU A 393 14.15 -6.45 -28.07
C LEU A 393 13.79 -7.86 -27.58
N PRO A 394 14.72 -8.61 -26.98
CA PRO A 394 14.39 -9.88 -26.36
C PRO A 394 13.37 -9.70 -25.22
N LEU A 395 12.36 -10.57 -25.15
CA LEU A 395 11.40 -10.58 -24.03
C LEU A 395 12.09 -10.91 -22.71
N GLY A 396 13.16 -11.70 -22.72
CA GLY A 396 13.98 -11.93 -21.52
C GLY A 396 14.60 -10.66 -20.95
N PHE A 397 14.93 -9.67 -21.80
CA PHE A 397 15.36 -8.35 -21.34
C PHE A 397 14.20 -7.62 -20.64
N MET A 398 12.99 -7.70 -21.18
CA MET A 398 11.79 -7.10 -20.58
C MET A 398 11.46 -7.72 -19.22
N VAL A 399 11.56 -9.05 -19.10
CA VAL A 399 11.38 -9.79 -17.83
C VAL A 399 12.31 -9.26 -16.76
N ASN A 400 13.60 -9.13 -17.08
CA ASN A 400 14.61 -8.65 -16.13
C ASN A 400 14.46 -7.16 -15.81
N LEU A 401 14.16 -6.32 -16.80
CA LEU A 401 14.03 -4.87 -16.63
C LEU A 401 12.81 -4.49 -15.79
N LEU A 402 11.68 -5.17 -16.01
CA LEU A 402 10.38 -4.82 -15.42
C LEU A 402 9.95 -5.74 -14.26
N ALA A 403 10.87 -6.62 -13.83
CA ALA A 403 10.63 -7.62 -12.79
C ALA A 403 9.33 -8.40 -13.02
N LEU A 404 9.22 -9.02 -14.20
CA LEU A 404 8.08 -9.88 -14.56
C LEU A 404 8.36 -11.32 -14.10
N ASP A 405 7.32 -12.11 -13.90
CA ASP A 405 7.36 -13.50 -13.48
C ASP A 405 7.92 -14.42 -14.58
N GLY A 406 7.79 -14.02 -15.86
CA GLY A 406 8.35 -14.78 -16.96
C GLY A 406 7.96 -14.27 -18.34
N LEU A 407 8.33 -15.04 -19.37
CA LEU A 407 8.10 -14.66 -20.77
C LEU A 407 6.61 -14.48 -21.09
N ARG A 408 5.73 -15.30 -20.52
CA ARG A 408 4.28 -15.19 -20.74
C ARG A 408 3.74 -13.83 -20.31
N GLU A 409 4.04 -13.40 -19.08
CA GLU A 409 3.61 -12.09 -18.58
C GLU A 409 4.22 -10.95 -19.42
N ALA A 410 5.46 -11.10 -19.88
CA ALA A 410 6.08 -10.12 -20.78
C ALA A 410 5.38 -10.01 -22.13
N ARG A 411 4.96 -11.14 -22.73
CA ARG A 411 4.16 -11.16 -23.97
C ARG A 411 2.82 -10.49 -23.75
N ASP A 412 2.08 -10.94 -22.73
CA ASP A 412 0.76 -10.42 -22.40
C ASP A 412 0.82 -8.90 -22.21
N LEU A 413 1.86 -8.41 -21.51
CA LEU A 413 2.03 -6.98 -21.24
C LEU A 413 2.35 -6.20 -22.51
N CYS A 414 3.26 -6.70 -23.35
CA CYS A 414 3.59 -6.04 -24.61
C CYS A 414 2.39 -6.00 -25.56
N GLN A 415 1.67 -7.12 -25.69
CA GLN A 415 0.49 -7.23 -26.54
C GLN A 415 -0.67 -6.36 -26.06
N ALA A 416 -0.91 -6.30 -24.75
CA ALA A 416 -1.90 -5.39 -24.16
C ALA A 416 -1.63 -3.92 -24.51
N HIS A 417 -0.35 -3.55 -24.70
CA HIS A 417 0.09 -2.23 -25.13
C HIS A 417 0.29 -2.09 -26.64
N GLY A 418 -0.26 -3.00 -27.44
CA GLY A 418 -0.24 -2.93 -28.92
C GLY A 418 1.12 -3.20 -29.57
N LEU A 419 2.10 -3.70 -28.80
CA LEU A 419 3.43 -4.04 -29.33
C LEU A 419 3.40 -5.45 -29.95
N PRO A 420 3.68 -5.58 -31.26
CA PRO A 420 3.72 -6.90 -31.90
C PRO A 420 4.92 -7.71 -31.42
N LEU A 421 4.81 -9.03 -31.57
CA LEU A 421 5.87 -9.98 -31.27
C LEU A 421 6.52 -10.48 -32.56
N ASP A 422 7.81 -10.78 -32.49
CA ASP A 422 8.56 -11.47 -33.55
C ASP A 422 8.95 -12.85 -33.02
N GLY A 423 8.17 -13.84 -33.42
CA GLY A 423 8.21 -15.18 -32.82
C GLY A 423 7.83 -15.18 -31.33
N GLU A 424 8.39 -16.14 -30.60
CA GLU A 424 8.06 -16.40 -29.20
C GLU A 424 8.91 -15.60 -28.20
N GLU A 425 10.02 -15.00 -28.64
CA GLU A 425 11.06 -14.49 -27.73
C GLU A 425 11.37 -13.00 -27.89
N ARG A 426 10.75 -12.30 -28.84
CA ARG A 426 11.08 -10.90 -29.13
C ARG A 426 9.82 -10.04 -29.24
N VAL A 427 9.92 -8.82 -28.72
CA VAL A 427 8.93 -7.76 -28.91
C VAL A 427 9.45 -6.76 -29.94
N VAL A 428 8.57 -6.26 -30.80
CA VAL A 428 8.88 -5.32 -31.87
C VAL A 428 8.33 -3.94 -31.54
N PHE A 429 9.20 -2.94 -31.51
CA PHE A 429 8.84 -1.54 -31.35
C PHE A 429 8.68 -0.88 -32.71
N LEU A 430 7.43 -0.83 -33.19
CA LEU A 430 7.03 -0.18 -34.44
C LEU A 430 6.43 1.21 -34.16
N ARG A 431 6.79 2.18 -34.99
CA ARG A 431 6.25 3.55 -34.91
C ARG A 431 4.72 3.55 -34.98
N GLY A 432 4.09 4.20 -34.00
CA GLY A 432 2.64 4.39 -33.93
C GLY A 432 1.83 3.17 -33.46
N ARG A 433 2.47 2.09 -33.02
CA ARG A 433 1.77 0.87 -32.55
C ARG A 433 1.53 0.83 -31.04
N TYR A 434 2.31 1.55 -30.24
CA TYR A 434 2.13 1.58 -28.79
C TYR A 434 0.82 2.23 -28.40
N VAL A 435 0.03 1.55 -27.56
CA VAL A 435 -1.24 2.02 -27.01
C VAL A 435 -1.12 2.18 -25.50
N GLU A 436 -1.46 3.36 -25.01
CA GLU A 436 -1.34 3.71 -23.59
C GLU A 436 -2.46 3.07 -22.73
N GLU A 437 -3.59 2.73 -23.33
CA GLU A 437 -4.80 2.19 -22.66
C GLU A 437 -4.79 0.67 -22.41
N GLY A 438 -3.67 -0.02 -22.66
CA GLY A 438 -3.54 -1.44 -22.32
C GLY A 438 -3.68 -1.67 -20.82
N LEU A 439 -4.68 -2.46 -20.38
CA LEU A 439 -4.68 -2.97 -19.01
C LEU A 439 -3.43 -3.84 -18.83
N PRO A 440 -2.57 -3.58 -17.83
CA PRO A 440 -1.44 -4.46 -17.56
C PRO A 440 -1.99 -5.86 -17.20
N PRO A 441 -1.36 -6.94 -17.68
CA PRO A 441 -1.71 -8.29 -17.27
C PRO A 441 -1.59 -8.44 -15.76
N ALA A 442 -2.37 -9.35 -15.20
CA ALA A 442 -2.38 -9.68 -13.78
C ALA A 442 -1.02 -10.26 -13.33
N GLY A 443 -0.07 -9.36 -13.05
CA GLY A 443 1.21 -9.68 -12.46
C GLY A 443 1.10 -9.69 -10.94
N LEU A 444 1.12 -10.89 -10.36
CA LEU A 444 1.26 -11.08 -8.93
C LEU A 444 2.67 -10.63 -8.53
N ALA A 445 2.82 -9.36 -8.11
CA ALA A 445 4.05 -8.84 -7.50
C ALA A 445 4.48 -9.57 -6.19
N LEU A 446 3.79 -10.67 -5.83
CA LEU A 446 3.98 -11.46 -4.63
C LEU A 446 4.64 -12.82 -4.88
N SER A 447 4.79 -13.31 -6.12
CA SER A 447 5.29 -14.68 -6.40
C SER A 447 6.68 -14.93 -5.80
N ARG A 448 7.57 -13.92 -5.77
CA ARG A 448 8.90 -14.01 -5.15
C ARG A 448 8.96 -13.55 -3.69
N ALA A 449 7.92 -12.87 -3.19
CA ALA A 449 7.85 -12.47 -1.78
C ALA A 449 7.28 -13.58 -0.88
N THR A 450 6.49 -14.51 -1.43
CA THR A 450 5.94 -15.67 -0.70
C THR A 450 6.90 -16.86 -0.61
N SER A 451 8.05 -16.82 -1.28
CA SER A 451 9.07 -17.89 -1.22
C SER A 451 10.09 -17.71 -0.07
N VAL A 452 10.03 -16.60 0.67
CA VAL A 452 11.02 -16.25 1.71
C VAL A 452 10.36 -15.76 3.01
N CYS A 453 9.20 -16.32 3.37
CA CYS A 453 8.62 -16.15 4.70
C CYS A 453 8.30 -17.52 5.29
#